data_AF-A0AAQ3TFL6-F1
#
_entry.id   AF-A0AAQ3TFL6-F1
#
_cell.length_a   1.000
_cell.length_b   1.000
_cell.length_c   1.000
_cell.angle_alpha   90.00
_cell.angle_beta   90.00
_cell.angle_gamma   90.00
#
_symmetry.space_group_name_H-M   'P 1'
#
loop_
_entity.id
_entity.type
_entity.pdbx_description
1 polymer ?
#
loop_
_entity_poly.entity_id
_entity_poly.type
_entity_poly.pdbx_seq_one_letter_code
_entity_poly.pdbx_strand_id
1 'polypeptide(L)'
;MKSSISASFFCCFKACIDGFRDGCRPYLSIDSTALNGMWNGHTLTACAIDGHNRLFLVAFELFESETKENWAWFLEQLRSKGLIEAVKQVFPWAEHRECFRHLMENMKKNFTGTEYAKYMWPAARAYTPKKHRSKFSELIKCDYINNNLAESWNSWIKELKNLPPDAMADAIRERMVVLFEKRRKISSALSGTILPAVFHQLNAASKGLTHLRVTKGNSEQAEVTEIYKDEAVRRHVVYLKDHHCTCRQWKISGKPCPHALALITTER
;
A
#
# COMPACT_ATOMS: atom_id res chain seq x y z
N MET A 1 8.70 37.80 5.00
CA MET A 1 7.41 37.48 5.65
C MET A 1 6.80 36.35 4.84
N LYS A 2 6.45 35.19 5.43
CA LYS A 2 5.78 34.12 4.69
C LYS A 2 4.29 34.45 4.59
N SER A 3 3.70 34.24 3.43
CA SER A 3 2.25 34.42 3.23
C SER A 3 1.50 33.15 3.65
N SER A 4 0.36 33.29 4.33
CA SER A 4 -0.46 32.15 4.77
C SER A 4 -1.57 31.84 3.78
N ILE A 5 -1.95 30.56 3.69
CA ILE A 5 -3.16 30.11 2.98
C ILE A 5 -4.39 30.56 3.79
N SER A 6 -5.29 31.35 3.21
CA SER A 6 -6.50 31.87 3.88
C SER A 6 -7.78 31.10 3.59
N ALA A 7 -7.75 30.12 2.68
CA ALA A 7 -8.88 29.29 2.29
C ALA A 7 -8.44 27.86 1.96
N SER A 8 -9.27 26.86 2.30
CA SER A 8 -9.01 25.47 1.93
C SER A 8 -9.37 25.21 0.47
N PHE A 9 -8.52 24.46 -0.23
CA PHE A 9 -8.74 24.03 -1.61
C PHE A 9 -8.63 22.52 -1.70
N PHE A 10 -9.75 21.84 -1.97
CA PHE A 10 -9.79 20.39 -2.22
C PHE A 10 -9.86 20.08 -3.70
N CYS A 11 -9.07 19.12 -4.15
CA CYS A 11 -9.07 18.64 -5.52
C CYS A 11 -9.06 17.12 -5.60
N CYS A 12 -10.00 16.59 -6.40
CA CYS A 12 -10.05 15.18 -6.76
C CYS A 12 -10.64 15.05 -8.17
N PHE A 13 -9.82 14.57 -9.11
CA PHE A 13 -10.26 14.39 -10.50
C PHE A 13 -11.06 13.10 -10.67
N LYS A 14 -12.08 13.11 -11.53
CA LYS A 14 -12.87 11.92 -11.87
C LYS A 14 -11.99 10.74 -12.33
N ALA A 15 -10.98 11.02 -13.16
CA ALA A 15 -10.02 10.02 -13.60
C ALA A 15 -9.21 9.38 -12.46
N CYS A 16 -8.96 10.11 -11.37
CA CYS A 16 -8.31 9.57 -10.18
C CYS A 16 -9.24 8.67 -9.37
N ILE A 17 -10.52 9.04 -9.25
CA ILE A 17 -11.54 8.22 -8.60
C ILE A 17 -11.68 6.89 -9.33
N ASP A 18 -11.85 6.94 -10.65
CA ASP A 18 -12.01 5.76 -11.48
C ASP A 18 -10.74 4.90 -11.48
N GLY A 19 -9.58 5.52 -11.68
CA GLY A 19 -8.30 4.82 -11.64
C GLY A 19 -8.00 4.16 -10.28
N PHE A 20 -8.47 4.75 -9.19
CA PHE A 20 -8.40 4.14 -7.87
C PHE A 20 -9.30 2.90 -7.77
N ARG A 21 -10.57 3.02 -8.16
CA ARG A 21 -11.55 1.92 -8.09
C ARG A 21 -11.20 0.74 -8.99
N ASP A 22 -10.74 1.02 -10.20
CA ASP A 22 -10.62 0.00 -11.25
C ASP A 22 -9.21 -0.57 -11.38
N GLY A 23 -8.18 0.18 -10.97
CA GLY A 23 -6.78 -0.16 -11.27
C GLY A 23 -5.81 -0.11 -10.10
N CYS A 24 -6.17 0.52 -8.98
CA CYS A 24 -5.30 0.58 -7.82
C CYS A 24 -5.54 -0.61 -6.88
N ARG A 25 -4.51 -0.91 -6.09
CA ARG A 25 -4.67 -1.77 -4.92
C ARG A 25 -5.68 -1.12 -3.97
N PRO A 26 -6.50 -1.91 -3.26
CA PRO A 26 -7.47 -1.43 -2.29
C PRO A 26 -6.81 -0.93 -1.00
N TYR A 27 -6.00 0.11 -1.15
CA TYR A 27 -5.18 0.69 -0.10
C TYR A 27 -5.10 2.19 -0.35
N LEU A 28 -5.44 2.96 0.67
CA LEU A 28 -5.39 4.41 0.65
C LEU A 28 -4.56 4.89 1.84
N SER A 29 -3.43 5.52 1.56
CA SER A 29 -2.61 6.23 2.54
C SER A 29 -3.07 7.68 2.59
N ILE A 30 -3.34 8.18 3.79
CA ILE A 30 -3.66 9.59 4.00
C ILE A 30 -2.56 10.21 4.84
N ASP A 31 -1.99 11.31 4.37
CA ASP A 31 -0.88 11.99 5.06
C ASP A 31 -0.98 13.51 4.93
N SER A 32 -0.59 14.20 5.99
CA SER A 32 -0.41 15.65 6.02
C SER A 32 1.06 15.99 5.82
N THR A 33 1.32 17.02 5.03
CA THR A 33 2.68 17.47 4.73
C THR A 33 2.76 18.97 4.92
N ALA A 34 3.63 19.42 5.82
CA ALA A 34 3.90 20.84 6.01
C ALA A 34 4.52 21.48 4.76
N LEU A 35 4.01 22.67 4.42
CA LEU A 35 4.56 23.56 3.41
C LEU A 35 5.65 24.42 4.07
N ASN A 36 6.90 24.01 3.87
CA ASN A 36 8.05 24.68 4.49
C ASN A 36 8.67 25.77 3.60
N GLY A 37 8.07 26.06 2.44
CA GLY A 37 8.56 27.03 1.46
C GLY A 37 8.19 28.49 1.80
N MET A 38 7.92 29.29 0.76
CA MET A 38 7.53 30.70 0.91
C MET A 38 6.14 30.90 1.54
N TRP A 39 5.31 29.86 1.53
CA TRP A 39 3.92 29.89 2.00
C TRP A 39 3.76 29.01 3.22
N ASN A 40 3.07 29.51 4.25
CA ASN A 40 2.68 28.73 5.41
C ASN A 40 1.41 27.94 5.08
N GLY A 41 1.39 26.67 5.44
CA GLY A 41 0.26 25.79 5.18
C GLY A 41 0.63 24.32 5.31
N HIS A 42 -0.35 23.48 5.03
CA HIS A 42 -0.22 22.04 4.98
C HIS A 42 -0.92 21.51 3.73
N THR A 43 -0.48 20.34 3.27
CA THR A 43 -1.14 19.59 2.21
C THR A 43 -1.63 18.27 2.76
N LEU A 44 -2.93 18.00 2.67
CA LEU A 44 -3.52 16.73 3.05
C LEU A 44 -3.68 15.93 1.78
N THR A 45 -3.19 14.70 1.77
CA THR A 45 -3.18 13.90 0.55
C THR A 45 -3.69 12.51 0.78
N ALA A 46 -4.48 12.03 -0.17
CA ALA A 46 -4.90 10.65 -0.27
C ALA A 46 -4.17 10.02 -1.46
N CYS A 47 -3.29 9.07 -1.16
CA CYS A 47 -2.47 8.37 -2.14
C CYS A 47 -2.75 6.86 -2.10
N ALA A 48 -2.91 6.28 -3.28
CA ALA A 48 -3.04 4.85 -3.49
C ALA A 48 -1.79 4.28 -4.18
N ILE A 49 -1.86 2.98 -4.48
CA ILE A 49 -0.79 2.23 -5.14
C ILE A 49 -1.37 1.59 -6.39
N ASP A 50 -0.78 1.86 -7.55
CA ASP A 50 -1.18 1.18 -8.78
C ASP A 50 -0.67 -0.27 -8.84
N GLY A 51 -1.14 -1.06 -9.81
CA GLY A 51 -0.70 -2.45 -9.99
C GLY A 51 0.82 -2.65 -10.12
N HIS A 52 1.58 -1.61 -10.49
CA HIS A 52 3.04 -1.62 -10.61
C HIS A 52 3.75 -1.16 -9.34
N ASN A 53 3.04 -1.06 -8.21
CA ASN A 53 3.55 -0.57 -6.93
C ASN A 53 4.02 0.90 -6.97
N ARG A 54 3.43 1.73 -7.83
CA ARG A 54 3.78 3.15 -7.94
C ARG A 54 2.74 4.04 -7.25
N LEU A 55 3.21 5.19 -6.75
CA LEU A 55 2.39 6.24 -6.15
C LEU A 55 1.27 6.67 -7.12
N PHE A 56 0.02 6.61 -6.66
CA PHE A 56 -1.14 7.10 -7.39
C PHE A 56 -1.85 8.16 -6.55
N LEU A 57 -1.82 9.43 -6.97
CA LEU A 57 -2.54 10.49 -6.26
C LEU A 57 -4.05 10.36 -6.53
N VAL A 58 -4.84 10.25 -5.45
CA VAL A 58 -6.30 10.16 -5.52
C VAL A 58 -6.93 11.53 -5.31
N ALA A 59 -6.53 12.21 -4.23
CA ALA A 59 -7.01 13.53 -3.88
C ALA A 59 -5.96 14.31 -3.08
N PHE A 60 -6.04 15.63 -3.11
CA PHE A 60 -5.24 16.49 -2.24
C PHE A 60 -6.05 17.71 -1.79
N GLU A 61 -5.65 18.28 -0.66
CA GLU A 61 -6.14 19.54 -0.13
C GLU A 61 -4.97 20.43 0.27
N LEU A 62 -5.09 21.73 0.02
CA LEU A 62 -4.21 22.77 0.55
C LEU A 62 -4.96 23.57 1.61
N PHE A 63 -4.38 23.75 2.79
CA PHE A 63 -5.04 24.41 3.92
C PHE A 63 -4.01 25.06 4.87
N GLU A 64 -4.48 25.90 5.80
CA GLU A 64 -3.61 26.73 6.65
C GLU A 64 -2.88 25.94 7.74
N SER A 65 -3.59 25.10 8.49
CA SER A 65 -3.04 24.46 9.71
C SER A 65 -3.59 23.07 9.96
N GLU A 66 -2.72 22.17 10.44
CA GLU A 66 -3.08 20.80 10.78
C GLU A 66 -3.94 20.72 12.04
N THR A 67 -5.25 20.79 11.83
CA THR A 67 -6.28 20.71 12.88
C THR A 67 -7.18 19.50 12.68
N LYS A 68 -7.83 19.05 13.75
CA LYS A 68 -8.76 17.91 13.70
C LYS A 68 -9.93 18.20 12.78
N GLU A 69 -10.36 19.46 12.72
CA GLU A 69 -11.47 19.95 11.90
C GLU A 69 -11.13 19.84 10.41
N ASN A 70 -9.91 20.25 10.01
CA ASN A 70 -9.45 20.13 8.62
C ASN A 70 -9.29 18.66 8.21
N TRP A 71 -8.77 17.80 9.09
CA TRP A 71 -8.73 16.36 8.87
C TRP A 71 -10.12 15.75 8.69
N ALA A 72 -11.07 16.10 9.57
CA ALA A 72 -12.44 15.61 9.49
C ALA A 72 -13.13 16.06 8.20
N TRP A 73 -12.93 17.33 7.80
CA TRP A 73 -13.47 17.88 6.57
C TRP A 73 -12.91 17.18 5.33
N PHE A 74 -11.59 16.94 5.28
CA PHE A 74 -10.96 16.21 4.17
C PHE A 74 -11.53 14.79 4.03
N LEU A 75 -11.66 14.07 5.15
CA LEU A 75 -12.26 12.73 5.17
C LEU A 75 -13.72 12.77 4.70
N GLU A 76 -14.48 13.79 5.08
CA GLU A 76 -15.85 13.98 4.60
C GLU A 76 -15.90 14.23 3.08
N GLN A 77 -14.95 14.99 2.52
CA GLN A 77 -14.85 15.15 1.07
C GLN A 77 -14.56 13.81 0.38
N LEU A 78 -13.63 13.01 0.90
CA LEU A 78 -13.38 11.67 0.38
C LEU A 78 -14.63 10.78 0.47
N ARG A 79 -15.38 10.88 1.57
CA ARG A 79 -16.64 10.16 1.78
C ARG A 79 -17.70 10.55 0.76
N SER A 80 -17.97 11.84 0.60
CA SER A 80 -18.98 12.34 -0.35
C SER A 80 -18.68 11.97 -1.81
N LYS A 81 -17.41 11.83 -2.18
CA LYS A 81 -16.98 11.33 -3.51
C LYS A 81 -17.04 9.81 -3.63
N GLY A 82 -17.52 9.13 -2.58
CA GLY A 82 -17.60 7.68 -2.47
C GLY A 82 -16.25 7.01 -2.51
N LEU A 83 -15.17 7.67 -2.06
CA LEU A 83 -13.84 7.07 -1.95
C LEU A 83 -13.74 6.27 -0.65
N ILE A 84 -14.26 6.81 0.46
CA ILE A 84 -14.38 6.05 1.71
C ILE A 84 -15.44 4.96 1.57
N GLU A 85 -16.57 5.25 0.93
CA GLU A 85 -17.61 4.26 0.65
C GLU A 85 -17.14 3.24 -0.38
N ALA A 86 -16.29 3.56 -1.35
CA ALA A 86 -15.65 2.53 -2.18
C ALA A 86 -14.74 1.64 -1.33
N VAL A 87 -13.98 2.21 -0.39
CA VAL A 87 -13.22 1.41 0.58
C VAL A 87 -14.14 0.57 1.47
N LYS A 88 -15.31 1.08 1.89
CA LYS A 88 -16.27 0.34 2.76
C LYS A 88 -17.20 -0.63 2.02
N GLN A 89 -17.62 -0.36 0.79
CA GLN A 89 -18.42 -1.25 -0.05
C GLN A 89 -17.58 -2.42 -0.52
N VAL A 90 -16.32 -2.17 -0.86
CA VAL A 90 -15.38 -3.25 -1.19
C VAL A 90 -14.83 -3.89 0.10
N PHE A 91 -14.71 -3.14 1.21
CA PHE A 91 -14.20 -3.62 2.52
C PHE A 91 -14.93 -3.00 3.73
N PRO A 92 -16.06 -3.58 4.17
CA PRO A 92 -16.85 -3.05 5.30
C PRO A 92 -16.10 -3.00 6.64
N TRP A 93 -14.99 -3.75 6.72
CA TRP A 93 -14.18 -3.98 7.91
C TRP A 93 -12.79 -3.31 7.82
N ALA A 94 -12.64 -2.26 7.01
CA ALA A 94 -11.34 -1.63 6.77
C ALA A 94 -10.65 -1.23 8.09
N GLU A 95 -9.55 -1.91 8.41
CA GLU A 95 -8.74 -1.64 9.61
C GLU A 95 -7.98 -0.33 9.44
N HIS A 96 -8.20 0.62 10.33
CA HIS A 96 -7.39 1.83 10.42
C HIS A 96 -6.05 1.49 11.08
N ARG A 97 -4.95 1.99 10.50
CA ARG A 97 -3.61 1.79 11.04
C ARG A 97 -2.89 3.10 11.12
N GLU A 98 -2.26 3.35 12.26
CA GLU A 98 -1.35 4.47 12.41
C GLU A 98 -0.02 4.14 11.74
N CYS A 99 0.57 5.13 11.08
CA CYS A 99 1.91 4.99 10.55
C CYS A 99 2.89 4.76 11.72
N PHE A 100 3.53 3.59 11.75
CA PHE A 100 4.47 3.24 12.82
C PHE A 100 5.60 4.29 12.98
N ARG A 101 6.02 4.95 11.89
CA ARG A 101 6.99 6.04 11.96
C ARG A 101 6.46 7.23 12.78
N HIS A 102 5.22 7.66 12.53
CA HIS A 102 4.59 8.75 13.28
C HIS A 102 4.29 8.35 14.73
N LEU A 103 3.87 7.10 14.96
CA LEU A 103 3.75 6.55 16.31
C LEU A 103 5.11 6.61 17.04
N MET A 104 6.20 6.18 16.38
CA MET A 104 7.55 6.27 16.94
C MET A 104 7.99 7.71 17.21
N GLU A 105 7.70 8.66 16.32
CA GLU A 105 8.00 10.07 16.52
C GLU A 105 7.22 10.68 17.69
N ASN A 106 5.97 10.26 17.89
CA ASN A 106 5.18 10.68 19.05
C ASN A 106 5.70 10.03 20.34
N MET A 107 6.07 8.76 20.31
CA MET A 107 6.68 8.08 21.46
C MET A 107 8.01 8.74 21.85
N LYS A 108 8.83 9.16 20.89
CA LYS A 108 10.08 9.91 21.15
C LYS A 108 9.89 11.20 21.94
N LYS A 109 8.73 11.85 21.84
CA LYS A 109 8.42 13.08 22.58
C LYS A 109 8.22 12.81 24.08
N ASN A 110 7.70 11.62 24.41
CA ASN A 110 7.30 11.26 25.78
C ASN A 110 8.26 10.26 26.45
N PHE A 111 9.09 9.55 25.68
CA PHE A 111 10.02 8.54 26.16
C PHE A 111 11.44 8.85 25.70
N THR A 112 12.37 8.97 26.65
CA THR A 112 13.80 9.27 26.42
C THR A 112 14.67 8.02 26.62
N GLY A 113 15.87 7.98 26.02
CA GLY A 113 16.83 6.87 26.13
C GLY A 113 16.91 5.95 24.88
N THR A 114 17.87 5.02 24.84
CA THR A 114 18.08 4.13 23.66
C THR A 114 17.23 2.86 23.71
N GLU A 115 16.67 2.51 24.88
CA GLU A 115 15.89 1.29 25.12
C GLU A 115 14.61 1.22 24.28
N TYR A 116 13.83 2.30 24.15
CA TYR A 116 12.62 2.26 23.31
C TYR A 116 12.97 2.03 21.83
N ALA A 117 14.03 2.65 21.29
CA ALA A 117 14.44 2.43 19.90
C ALA A 117 14.99 1.02 19.67
N LYS A 118 15.69 0.48 20.67
CA LYS A 118 16.26 -0.88 20.70
C LYS A 118 15.19 -1.97 20.71
N TYR A 119 14.03 -1.76 21.36
CA TYR A 119 12.97 -2.77 21.41
C TYR A 119 11.79 -2.49 20.47
N MET A 120 11.44 -1.25 20.17
CA MET A 120 10.26 -0.93 19.37
C MET A 120 10.42 -1.25 17.89
N TRP A 121 11.58 -0.95 17.29
CA TRP A 121 11.82 -1.30 15.88
C TRP A 121 11.87 -2.81 15.66
N PRO A 122 12.55 -3.59 16.54
CA PRO A 122 12.36 -5.01 16.61
C PRO A 122 10.90 -5.35 16.87
N ALA A 123 10.20 -4.93 17.93
CA ALA A 123 8.80 -5.30 18.20
C ALA A 123 7.83 -5.06 17.02
N ALA A 124 7.93 -3.93 16.33
CA ALA A 124 7.16 -3.62 15.13
C ALA A 124 7.54 -4.48 13.91
N ARG A 125 8.76 -5.03 13.90
CA ARG A 125 9.26 -6.02 12.93
C ARG A 125 9.23 -7.46 13.46
N ALA A 126 8.97 -7.67 14.75
CA ALA A 126 9.24 -8.89 15.52
C ALA A 126 7.92 -9.49 15.94
N TYR A 127 7.21 -9.97 14.94
CA TYR A 127 6.47 -11.22 14.98
C TYR A 127 6.64 -11.73 13.57
N THR A 128 7.33 -12.87 13.37
CA THR A 128 7.81 -13.36 12.05
C THR A 128 6.89 -12.92 10.91
N PRO A 129 7.41 -12.37 9.80
CA PRO A 129 6.54 -11.76 8.77
C PRO A 129 5.41 -12.68 8.30
N LYS A 130 5.58 -14.01 8.35
CA LYS A 130 4.52 -15.02 8.17
C LYS A 130 3.41 -14.99 9.26
N LYS A 131 3.73 -14.91 10.56
CA LYS A 131 2.75 -14.88 11.69
C LYS A 131 2.06 -13.52 11.88
N HIS A 132 2.76 -12.39 11.71
CA HIS A 132 2.08 -11.09 11.74
C HIS A 132 1.14 -10.96 10.54
N ARG A 133 1.59 -11.38 9.36
CA ARG A 133 0.75 -11.36 8.15
C ARG A 133 -0.48 -12.23 8.28
N SER A 134 -0.38 -13.39 8.93
CA SER A 134 -1.52 -14.27 9.17
C SER A 134 -2.62 -13.64 10.02
N LYS A 135 -2.42 -12.49 10.67
CA LYS A 135 -3.50 -11.81 11.39
C LYS A 135 -4.30 -10.85 10.53
N PHE A 136 -3.86 -10.55 9.31
CA PHE A 136 -4.58 -9.65 8.42
C PHE A 136 -5.79 -10.29 7.74
N SER A 137 -6.77 -9.42 7.44
CA SER A 137 -7.90 -9.77 6.60
C SER A 137 -7.43 -10.30 5.23
N GLU A 138 -7.99 -11.44 4.86
CA GLU A 138 -7.78 -12.09 3.56
C GLU A 138 -8.54 -11.39 2.43
N LEU A 139 -9.40 -10.42 2.76
CA LEU A 139 -10.22 -9.69 1.79
C LEU A 139 -9.39 -8.70 0.97
N ILE A 140 -8.44 -7.99 1.60
CA ILE A 140 -7.75 -6.83 1.01
C ILE A 140 -6.74 -7.25 -0.07
N LYS A 141 -6.11 -8.43 0.08
CA LYS A 141 -5.10 -8.95 -0.85
C LYS A 141 -3.97 -7.94 -1.19
N CYS A 142 -3.59 -7.10 -0.22
CA CYS A 142 -2.54 -6.09 -0.36
C CYS A 142 -1.44 -6.32 0.69
N ASP A 143 -0.20 -6.54 0.22
CA ASP A 143 0.97 -6.83 1.04
C ASP A 143 1.80 -5.58 1.40
N TYR A 144 1.32 -4.38 1.04
CA TYR A 144 2.01 -3.12 1.27
C TYR A 144 1.84 -2.61 2.71
N ILE A 145 2.97 -2.31 3.37
CA ILE A 145 2.99 -1.99 4.82
C ILE A 145 4.01 -0.90 5.21
N ASN A 146 4.59 -0.18 4.24
CA ASN A 146 5.63 0.81 4.52
C ASN A 146 5.13 2.25 4.28
N ASN A 147 5.84 3.22 4.86
CA ASN A 147 5.54 4.65 4.73
C ASN A 147 6.06 5.25 3.40
N ASN A 148 6.49 4.41 2.45
CA ASN A 148 7.15 4.91 1.25
C ASN A 148 6.22 5.80 0.41
N LEU A 149 4.89 5.71 0.56
CA LEU A 149 3.96 6.59 -0.16
C LEU A 149 4.01 8.03 0.33
N ALA A 150 3.97 8.25 1.65
CA ALA A 150 4.08 9.59 2.22
C ALA A 150 5.42 10.23 1.85
N GLU A 151 6.51 9.45 1.89
CA GLU A 151 7.85 9.90 1.50
C GLU A 151 7.95 10.18 -0.01
N SER A 152 7.37 9.30 -0.83
CA SER A 152 7.31 9.49 -2.30
C SER A 152 6.50 10.73 -2.64
N TRP A 153 5.37 10.97 -1.99
CA TRP A 153 4.57 12.18 -2.15
C TRP A 153 5.37 13.43 -1.76
N ASN A 154 5.98 13.43 -0.58
CA ASN A 154 6.80 14.53 -0.09
C ASN A 154 7.94 14.89 -1.05
N SER A 155 8.60 13.87 -1.61
CA SER A 155 9.60 14.04 -2.66
C SER A 155 8.97 14.62 -3.94
N TRP A 156 7.81 14.10 -4.33
CA TRP A 156 7.09 14.49 -5.54
C TRP A 156 6.58 15.93 -5.52
N ILE A 157 6.32 16.53 -4.36
CA ILE A 157 5.91 17.95 -4.27
C ILE A 157 7.00 18.88 -3.75
N LYS A 158 8.21 18.37 -3.48
CA LYS A 158 9.28 19.13 -2.80
C LYS A 158 9.55 20.51 -3.43
N GLU A 159 9.66 20.56 -4.75
CA GLU A 159 9.93 21.79 -5.50
C GLU A 159 8.71 22.70 -5.62
N LEU A 160 7.50 22.14 -5.49
CA LEU A 160 6.25 22.87 -5.62
C LEU A 160 5.91 23.67 -4.36
N LYS A 161 6.51 23.36 -3.21
CA LYS A 161 6.23 24.00 -1.91
C LYS A 161 6.55 25.50 -1.87
N ASN A 162 7.28 26.02 -2.86
CA ASN A 162 7.60 27.45 -2.97
C ASN A 162 6.58 28.23 -3.81
N LEU A 163 5.70 27.54 -4.53
CA LEU A 163 4.69 28.16 -5.38
C LEU A 163 3.53 28.68 -4.53
N PRO A 164 2.83 29.74 -4.98
CA PRO A 164 1.55 30.12 -4.39
C PRO A 164 0.53 28.99 -4.55
N PRO A 165 -0.51 28.91 -3.68
CA PRO A 165 -1.41 27.75 -3.62
C PRO A 165 -2.10 27.40 -4.95
N ASP A 166 -2.51 28.40 -5.71
CA ASP A 166 -3.12 28.25 -7.04
C ASP A 166 -2.12 27.66 -8.05
N ALA A 167 -0.90 28.19 -8.12
CA ALA A 167 0.14 27.65 -8.99
C ALA A 167 0.63 26.27 -8.54
N MET A 168 0.63 25.98 -7.23
CA MET A 168 0.94 24.65 -6.70
C MET A 168 -0.14 23.64 -7.13
N ALA A 169 -1.42 24.00 -7.01
CA ALA A 169 -2.52 23.15 -7.45
C ALA A 169 -2.45 22.86 -8.96
N ASP A 170 -2.14 23.88 -9.77
CA ASP A 170 -1.97 23.70 -11.21
C ASP A 170 -0.73 22.85 -11.55
N ALA A 171 0.40 23.07 -10.90
CA ALA A 171 1.60 22.25 -11.08
C ALA A 171 1.38 20.79 -10.68
N ILE A 172 0.61 20.51 -9.62
CA ILE A 172 0.18 19.16 -9.26
C ILE A 172 -0.65 18.57 -10.40
N ARG A 173 -1.65 19.30 -10.92
CA ARG A 173 -2.49 18.87 -12.05
C ARG A 173 -1.62 18.52 -13.27
N GLU A 174 -0.66 19.36 -13.64
CA GLU A 174 0.25 19.10 -14.77
C GLU A 174 1.06 17.81 -14.58
N ARG A 175 1.68 17.63 -13.39
CA ARG A 175 2.43 16.40 -13.09
C ARG A 175 1.53 15.16 -13.16
N MET A 176 0.26 15.26 -12.76
CA MET A 176 -0.71 14.17 -12.89
C MET A 176 -1.01 13.83 -14.35
N VAL A 177 -1.21 14.83 -15.21
CA VAL A 177 -1.46 14.62 -16.65
C VAL A 177 -0.32 13.85 -17.30
N VAL A 178 0.93 14.24 -17.02
CA VAL A 178 2.14 13.54 -17.50
C VAL A 178 2.20 12.10 -16.97
N LEU A 179 1.88 11.88 -15.69
CA LEU A 179 1.81 10.53 -15.12
C LEU A 179 0.75 9.66 -15.80
N PHE A 180 -0.43 10.21 -16.08
CA PHE A 180 -1.49 9.49 -16.77
C PHE A 180 -1.12 9.14 -18.20
N GLU A 181 -0.42 10.01 -18.93
CA GLU A 181 0.10 9.68 -20.26
C GLU A 181 1.08 8.49 -20.20
N LYS A 182 2.04 8.52 -19.27
CA LYS A 182 2.98 7.41 -19.06
C LYS A 182 2.25 6.10 -18.72
N ARG A 183 1.24 6.17 -17.86
CA ARG A 183 0.41 5.01 -17.50
C ARG A 183 -0.38 4.47 -18.68
N ARG A 184 -0.95 5.32 -19.53
CA ARG A 184 -1.66 4.91 -20.75
C ARG A 184 -0.73 4.16 -21.71
N LYS A 185 0.49 4.66 -21.95
CA LYS A 185 1.48 3.98 -22.80
C LYS A 185 1.85 2.60 -22.29
N ILE A 186 2.01 2.46 -20.97
CA ILE A 186 2.25 1.14 -20.34
C ILE A 186 1.01 0.26 -20.55
N SER A 187 -0.17 0.78 -20.24
CA SER A 187 -1.43 0.05 -20.37
C SER A 187 -1.66 -0.50 -21.78
N SER A 188 -1.38 0.29 -22.82
CA SER A 188 -1.52 -0.14 -24.22
C SER A 188 -0.53 -1.22 -24.64
N ALA A 189 0.58 -1.36 -23.92
CA ALA A 189 1.61 -2.38 -24.18
C ALA A 189 1.40 -3.65 -23.33
N LEU A 190 0.50 -3.63 -22.34
CA LEU A 190 0.20 -4.81 -21.53
C LEU A 190 -0.66 -5.78 -22.31
N SER A 191 -0.37 -7.07 -22.17
CA SER A 191 -1.16 -8.17 -22.70
C SER A 191 -1.36 -9.24 -21.62
N GLY A 192 -2.48 -9.98 -21.72
CA GLY A 192 -2.85 -11.00 -20.74
C GLY A 192 -3.43 -10.43 -19.44
N THR A 193 -3.61 -11.30 -18.45
CA THR A 193 -4.29 -10.99 -17.18
C THR A 193 -3.33 -10.75 -16.01
N ILE A 194 -2.05 -11.10 -16.16
CA ILE A 194 -1.03 -10.97 -15.11
C ILE A 194 0.01 -9.96 -15.55
N LEU A 195 0.32 -8.98 -14.69
CA LEU A 195 1.36 -7.98 -14.98
C LEU A 195 2.73 -8.65 -15.18
N PRO A 196 3.52 -8.25 -16.20
CA PRO A 196 4.84 -8.83 -16.47
C PRO A 196 5.78 -8.81 -15.26
N ALA A 197 5.75 -7.73 -14.46
CA ALA A 197 6.54 -7.63 -13.24
C ALA A 197 6.14 -8.68 -12.18
N VAL A 198 4.85 -8.97 -12.05
CA VAL A 198 4.34 -10.02 -11.15
C VAL A 198 4.74 -11.39 -11.68
N PHE A 199 4.62 -11.62 -12.98
CA PHE A 199 5.05 -12.87 -13.61
C PHE A 199 6.54 -13.14 -13.39
N HIS A 200 7.39 -12.12 -13.58
CA HIS A 200 8.82 -12.21 -13.29
C HIS A 200 9.10 -12.52 -11.82
N GLN A 201 8.40 -11.86 -10.89
CA GLN A 201 8.53 -12.15 -9.45
C GLN A 201 8.15 -13.58 -9.11
N LEU A 202 7.06 -14.11 -9.68
CA LEU A 202 6.62 -15.49 -9.46
C LEU A 202 7.62 -16.50 -10.04
N ASN A 203 8.14 -16.26 -11.25
CA ASN A 203 9.18 -17.09 -11.86
C ASN A 203 10.50 -17.06 -11.09
N ALA A 204 10.84 -15.95 -10.46
CA ALA A 204 12.01 -15.88 -9.58
C ALA A 204 11.75 -16.66 -8.28
N ALA A 205 10.57 -16.49 -7.68
CA ALA A 205 10.17 -17.17 -6.45
C ALA A 205 9.96 -18.68 -6.62
N SER A 206 9.71 -19.14 -7.84
CA SER A 206 9.60 -20.57 -8.15
C SER A 206 10.96 -21.28 -8.25
N LYS A 207 12.08 -20.55 -8.24
CA LYS A 207 13.43 -21.11 -8.22
C LYS A 207 13.82 -21.49 -6.80
N GLY A 208 14.51 -22.62 -6.63
CA GLY A 208 15.07 -23.03 -5.32
C GLY A 208 14.07 -23.62 -4.33
N LEU A 209 12.94 -24.14 -4.82
CA LEU A 209 11.90 -24.77 -3.98
C LEU A 209 12.17 -26.24 -3.64
N THR A 210 13.38 -26.75 -3.87
CA THR A 210 13.77 -28.16 -3.65
C THR A 210 13.67 -28.62 -2.20
N HIS A 211 13.71 -27.68 -1.25
CA HIS A 211 13.51 -27.92 0.18
C HIS A 211 12.04 -28.17 0.56
N LEU A 212 11.10 -27.98 -0.39
CA LEU A 212 9.69 -28.25 -0.21
C LEU A 212 9.34 -29.61 -0.82
N ARG A 213 8.81 -30.51 -0.01
CA ARG A 213 8.35 -31.82 -0.48
C ARG A 213 6.84 -31.79 -0.73
N VAL A 214 6.43 -32.00 -1.97
CA VAL A 214 5.03 -32.09 -2.37
C VAL A 214 4.57 -33.54 -2.28
N THR A 215 3.57 -33.81 -1.44
CA THR A 215 2.86 -35.09 -1.37
C THR A 215 1.49 -34.88 -2.01
N LYS A 216 1.28 -35.46 -3.19
CA LYS A 216 0.00 -35.35 -3.90
C LYS A 216 -1.08 -36.08 -3.10
N GLY A 217 -2.19 -35.37 -2.83
CA GLY A 217 -3.39 -35.97 -2.24
C GLY A 217 -4.37 -36.36 -3.34
N ASN A 218 -4.98 -35.38 -3.99
CA ASN A 218 -5.85 -35.53 -5.17
C ASN A 218 -5.37 -34.60 -6.31
N SER A 219 -6.10 -34.52 -7.43
CA SER A 219 -5.73 -33.72 -8.60
C SER A 219 -5.72 -32.20 -8.37
N GLU A 220 -6.20 -31.70 -7.22
CA GLU A 220 -6.45 -30.27 -6.99
C GLU A 220 -5.94 -29.77 -5.62
N GLN A 221 -5.43 -30.70 -4.81
CA GLN A 221 -4.96 -30.47 -3.46
C GLN A 221 -3.72 -31.31 -3.17
N ALA A 222 -2.72 -30.67 -2.57
CA ALA A 222 -1.53 -31.36 -2.12
C ALA A 222 -1.07 -30.86 -0.75
N GLU A 223 -0.44 -31.75 0.00
CA GLU A 223 0.32 -31.38 1.18
C GLU A 223 1.75 -31.00 0.75
N VAL A 224 2.24 -29.88 1.27
CA VAL A 224 3.62 -29.44 1.08
C VAL A 224 4.30 -29.41 2.44
N THR A 225 5.34 -30.22 2.58
CA THR A 225 6.19 -30.28 3.79
C THR A 225 7.39 -29.35 3.63
N GLU A 226 7.63 -28.49 4.61
CA GLU A 226 8.77 -27.57 4.72
C GLU A 226 9.53 -27.87 6.02
N ILE A 227 10.84 -28.11 5.93
CA ILE A 227 11.73 -28.24 7.10
C ILE A 227 12.35 -26.88 7.38
N TYR A 228 12.10 -26.34 8.58
CA TYR A 228 12.59 -25.03 8.98
C TYR A 228 14.00 -25.12 9.60
N LYS A 229 14.66 -23.97 9.77
CA LYS A 229 16.01 -23.87 10.36
C LYS A 229 16.09 -24.38 11.80
N ASP A 230 14.96 -24.39 12.51
CA ASP A 230 14.80 -24.94 13.86
C ASP A 230 14.48 -26.45 13.83
N GLU A 231 14.71 -27.11 12.69
CA GLU A 231 14.37 -28.52 12.41
C GLU A 231 12.88 -28.84 12.54
N ALA A 232 12.03 -27.83 12.76
CA ALA A 232 10.60 -28.02 12.85
C ALA A 232 10.04 -28.37 11.46
N VAL A 233 9.38 -29.51 11.38
CA VAL A 233 8.65 -29.93 10.19
C VAL A 233 7.27 -29.29 10.22
N ARG A 234 6.94 -28.49 9.21
CA ARG A 234 5.59 -27.94 9.05
C ARG A 234 4.99 -28.40 7.74
N ARG A 235 3.68 -28.65 7.77
CA ARG A 235 2.90 -29.12 6.64
C ARG A 235 1.85 -28.09 6.31
N HIS A 236 1.70 -27.81 5.02
CA HIS A 236 0.71 -26.89 4.51
C HIS A 236 -0.11 -27.56 3.42
N VAL A 237 -1.44 -27.43 3.48
CA VAL A 237 -2.31 -27.90 2.42
C VAL A 237 -2.53 -26.76 1.44
N VAL A 238 -2.34 -27.05 0.16
CA VAL A 238 -2.58 -26.12 -0.95
C VAL A 238 -3.83 -26.60 -1.70
N TYR A 239 -4.75 -25.69 -1.95
CA TYR A 239 -5.96 -25.87 -2.77
C TYR A 239 -5.83 -24.93 -3.98
N LEU A 240 -5.54 -25.48 -5.15
CA LEU A 240 -5.21 -24.66 -6.34
C LEU A 240 -6.40 -23.87 -6.86
N LYS A 241 -7.57 -24.51 -7.01
CA LYS A 241 -8.79 -23.86 -7.51
C LYS A 241 -9.26 -22.70 -6.63
N ASP A 242 -9.09 -22.85 -5.32
CA ASP A 242 -9.51 -21.86 -4.33
C ASP A 242 -8.46 -20.75 -4.12
N HIS A 243 -7.31 -20.83 -4.80
CA HIS A 243 -6.16 -19.95 -4.56
C HIS A 243 -5.79 -19.86 -3.07
N HIS A 244 -5.81 -21.01 -2.40
CA HIS A 244 -5.72 -21.11 -0.95
C HIS A 244 -4.54 -21.99 -0.54
N CYS A 245 -3.76 -21.53 0.43
CA CYS A 245 -2.82 -22.35 1.17
C CYS A 245 -3.01 -22.13 2.68
N THR A 246 -2.88 -23.18 3.49
CA THR A 246 -3.01 -23.08 4.96
C THR A 246 -1.89 -22.25 5.60
N CYS A 247 -0.81 -21.92 4.87
CA CYS A 247 0.15 -20.90 5.30
C CYS A 247 -0.40 -19.46 5.27
N ARG A 248 -1.61 -19.28 4.70
CA ARG A 248 -2.38 -18.03 4.53
C ARG A 248 -1.76 -16.96 3.64
N GLN A 249 -0.47 -17.06 3.30
CA GLN A 249 0.22 -16.06 2.50
C GLN A 249 -0.49 -15.77 1.17
N TRP A 250 -1.00 -16.79 0.47
CA TRP A 250 -1.71 -16.60 -0.80
C TRP A 250 -2.98 -15.77 -0.62
N LYS A 251 -3.76 -16.07 0.41
CA LYS A 251 -5.01 -15.37 0.70
C LYS A 251 -4.76 -13.91 1.11
N ILE A 252 -3.64 -13.62 1.75
CA ILE A 252 -3.27 -12.27 2.21
C ILE A 252 -2.66 -11.42 1.10
N SER A 253 -1.85 -12.00 0.22
CA SER A 253 -1.14 -11.25 -0.83
C SER A 253 -1.87 -11.26 -2.17
N GLY A 254 -2.84 -12.16 -2.35
CA GLY A 254 -3.43 -12.48 -3.65
C GLY A 254 -2.50 -13.23 -4.61
N LYS A 255 -1.28 -13.60 -4.18
CA LYS A 255 -0.25 -14.21 -5.03
C LYS A 255 0.16 -15.59 -4.50
N PRO A 256 0.44 -16.58 -5.38
CA PRO A 256 0.93 -17.89 -4.96
C PRO A 256 2.09 -17.80 -3.97
N CYS A 257 1.98 -18.51 -2.85
CA CYS A 257 3.05 -18.66 -1.88
C CYS A 257 4.09 -19.69 -2.36
N PRO A 258 5.25 -19.84 -1.69
CA PRO A 258 6.24 -20.86 -2.06
C PRO A 258 5.66 -22.28 -2.12
N HIS A 259 4.74 -22.64 -1.22
CA HIS A 259 4.06 -23.94 -1.23
C HIS A 259 3.20 -24.14 -2.47
N ALA A 260 2.44 -23.12 -2.86
CA ALA A 260 1.62 -23.14 -4.06
C ALA A 260 2.46 -23.20 -5.33
N LEU A 261 3.55 -22.41 -5.38
CA LEU A 261 4.48 -22.43 -6.51
C LEU A 261 5.12 -23.80 -6.67
N ALA A 262 5.54 -24.45 -5.57
CA ALA A 262 6.09 -25.80 -5.62
C ALA A 262 5.13 -26.81 -6.26
N LEU A 263 3.84 -26.74 -5.89
CA LEU A 263 2.81 -27.58 -6.50
C LEU A 263 2.61 -27.24 -7.98
N ILE A 264 2.40 -25.97 -8.34
CA ILE A 264 2.19 -25.50 -9.72
C ILE A 264 3.37 -25.92 -10.63
N THR A 265 4.61 -25.87 -10.14
CA THR A 265 5.77 -26.28 -10.93
C THR A 265 5.94 -27.80 -11.04
N THR A 266 5.31 -28.56 -10.16
CA THR A 266 5.34 -30.04 -10.17
C THR A 266 4.24 -30.62 -11.07
N GLU A 267 3.21 -29.83 -11.41
CA GLU A 267 2.13 -30.18 -12.33
C GLU A 267 2.40 -29.81 -13.79
N ARG A 268 3.59 -29.28 -14.10
CA ARG A 268 4.04 -29.01 -15.48
C ARG A 268 4.44 -30.26 -16.23
#